data_AF-A0A957VQL8-F1
#
_entry.id   AF-A0A957VQL8-F1
#
_cell.length_a   1.000
_cell.length_b   1.000
_cell.length_c   1.000
_cell.angle_alpha   90.00
_cell.angle_beta   90.00
_cell.angle_gamma   90.00
#
_symmetry.space_group_name_H-M   'P 1'
#
loop_
_entity.id
_entity.type
_entity.pdbx_description
1 polymer ?
#
loop_
_entity_poly.entity_id
_entity_poly.type
_entity_poly.pdbx_seq_one_letter_code
_entity_poly.pdbx_strand_id
1 'polypeptide(L)'
;MVAFGGGHGLFAALSALRYLTTRLTAVVTVADDGGSSGRLREEFDILPPGDLRMALAALCGDDEVGQLWADVLQSRFTGAGPLAGHAIGNLLIAGLWQKLPDPVAGLDMVGELLRIRGRVLPMAAVPLTIEA
;
A
#
# COMPACT_ATOMS: atom_id res chain seq x y z
N MET A 1 0.85 -18.68 -3.32
CA MET A 1 2.22 -18.27 -2.97
C MET A 1 2.15 -17.11 -1.99
N VAL A 2 3.03 -17.06 -1.00
CA VAL A 2 3.08 -15.97 -0.02
C VAL A 2 4.45 -15.33 -0.06
N ALA A 3 4.51 -14.00 -0.13
CA ALA A 3 5.74 -13.22 -0.09
C ALA A 3 5.71 -12.28 1.11
N PHE A 4 6.83 -12.20 1.84
CA PHE A 4 6.99 -11.33 3.00
C PHE A 4 8.03 -10.25 2.69
N GLY A 5 7.78 -9.02 3.12
CA GLY A 5 8.77 -7.94 3.01
C GLY A 5 8.15 -6.55 3.02
N GLY A 6 8.88 -5.58 2.48
CA GLY A 6 8.46 -4.20 2.31
C GLY A 6 9.26 -3.51 1.20
N GLY A 7 8.93 -2.26 0.91
CA GLY A 7 9.64 -1.41 -0.02
C GLY A 7 9.82 -1.97 -1.44
N HIS A 8 10.91 -1.52 -2.06
CA HIS A 8 11.20 -1.73 -3.49
C HIS A 8 11.53 -3.20 -3.83
N GLY A 9 12.14 -3.94 -2.91
CA GLY A 9 12.48 -5.34 -3.12
C GLY A 9 11.22 -6.20 -3.26
N LEU A 10 10.26 -6.01 -2.34
CA LEU A 10 8.98 -6.70 -2.42
C LEU A 10 8.20 -6.25 -3.67
N PHE A 11 8.20 -4.95 -4.00
CA PHE A 11 7.56 -4.42 -5.21
C PHE A 11 8.03 -5.13 -6.49
N ALA A 12 9.35 -5.26 -6.67
CA ALA A 12 9.93 -5.91 -7.85
C ALA A 12 9.56 -7.41 -7.89
N ALA A 13 9.63 -8.09 -6.75
CA ALA A 13 9.26 -9.51 -6.65
C ALA A 13 7.79 -9.74 -6.99
N LEU A 14 6.86 -8.96 -6.40
CA LEU A 14 5.42 -9.08 -6.67
C LEU A 14 5.09 -8.78 -8.15
N SER A 15 5.71 -7.75 -8.74
CA SER A 15 5.52 -7.41 -10.15
C SER A 15 5.91 -8.54 -11.08
N ALA A 16 6.93 -9.34 -10.74
CA ALA A 16 7.30 -10.53 -11.50
C ALA A 16 6.40 -11.74 -11.19
N LEU A 17 6.11 -11.97 -9.90
CA LEU A 17 5.34 -13.14 -9.46
C LEU A 17 3.88 -13.13 -9.93
N ARG A 18 3.28 -11.94 -10.18
CA ARG A 18 1.91 -11.81 -10.69
C ARG A 18 1.69 -12.45 -12.07
N TYR A 19 2.76 -12.70 -12.83
CA TYR A 19 2.70 -13.44 -14.10
C TYR A 19 2.68 -14.96 -13.93
N LEU A 20 3.11 -15.46 -12.78
CA LEU A 20 3.21 -16.90 -12.51
C LEU A 20 1.95 -17.45 -11.82
N THR A 21 1.26 -16.62 -11.04
CA THR A 21 0.03 -17.04 -10.34
C THR A 21 -0.84 -15.85 -9.95
N THR A 22 -2.16 -16.05 -9.98
CA THR A 22 -3.15 -15.12 -9.42
C THR A 22 -3.40 -15.34 -7.93
N ARG A 23 -2.90 -16.45 -7.35
CA ARG A 23 -3.04 -16.79 -5.92
C ARG A 23 -1.81 -16.32 -5.14
N LEU A 24 -1.50 -15.04 -5.24
CA LEU A 24 -0.38 -14.39 -4.58
C LEU A 24 -0.87 -13.59 -3.37
N THR A 25 -0.25 -13.78 -2.22
CA THR A 25 -0.50 -12.96 -1.03
C THR A 25 0.79 -12.29 -0.60
N ALA A 26 0.77 -10.95 -0.55
CA ALA A 26 1.86 -10.14 -0.01
C ALA A 26 1.56 -9.85 1.46
N VAL A 27 2.48 -10.21 2.36
CA VAL A 27 2.44 -9.82 3.77
C VAL A 27 3.51 -8.76 3.98
N VAL A 28 3.05 -7.54 4.28
CA VAL A 28 3.84 -6.34 4.13
C VAL A 28 4.21 -5.74 5.48
N THR A 29 5.48 -5.42 5.68
CA THR A 29 5.95 -4.73 6.89
C THR A 29 5.26 -3.38 7.05
N VAL A 30 4.87 -3.04 8.28
CA VAL A 30 4.21 -1.77 8.62
C VAL A 30 5.09 -0.95 9.57
N ALA A 31 6.39 -0.95 9.31
CA ALA A 31 7.40 -0.28 10.13
C ALA A 31 7.95 1.02 9.50
N ASP A 32 7.64 1.31 8.23
CA ASP A 32 8.13 2.52 7.55
C ASP A 32 7.42 3.78 8.08
N ASP A 33 8.15 4.62 8.80
CA ASP A 33 7.72 5.87 9.42
C ASP A 33 8.17 7.11 8.64
N GLY A 34 8.70 6.96 7.43
CA GLY A 34 9.19 8.07 6.61
C GLY A 34 8.12 8.89 5.86
N GLY A 35 8.35 10.20 5.77
CA GLY A 35 7.70 11.10 4.81
C GLY A 35 6.16 11.12 4.88
N SER A 36 5.49 10.80 3.77
CA SER A 36 4.01 10.80 3.72
C SER A 36 3.39 9.76 4.65
N SER A 37 4.05 8.63 4.90
CA SER A 37 3.49 7.54 5.72
C SER A 37 3.57 7.91 7.20
N GLY A 38 4.72 8.43 7.64
CA GLY A 38 4.93 8.94 9.00
C GLY A 38 3.92 10.02 9.38
N ARG A 39 3.77 11.05 8.53
CA ARG A 39 2.81 12.15 8.80
C ARG A 39 1.37 11.65 9.01
N LEU A 40 0.92 10.69 8.20
CA LEU A 40 -0.44 10.15 8.34
C LEU A 40 -0.59 9.28 9.59
N ARG A 41 0.45 8.49 9.93
CA ARG A 41 0.48 7.71 11.17
C ARG A 41 0.39 8.62 12.40
N GLU A 42 1.19 9.69 12.43
CA GLU A 42 1.19 10.67 13.52
C GLU A 42 -0.14 11.41 13.64
N GLU A 43 -0.77 11.77 12.52
CA GLU A 43 -2.02 12.55 12.51
C GLU A 43 -3.26 11.71 12.83
N PHE A 44 -3.32 10.45 12.39
CA PHE A 44 -4.54 9.64 12.44
C PHE A 44 -4.43 8.34 13.25
N ASP A 45 -3.29 8.05 13.89
CA ASP A 45 -3.03 6.81 14.64
C ASP A 45 -3.33 5.53 13.83
N ILE A 46 -2.95 5.57 12.55
CA ILE A 46 -3.11 4.44 11.60
C ILE A 46 -1.77 3.73 11.34
N LEU A 47 -1.85 2.53 10.78
CA LEU A 47 -0.66 1.86 10.24
C LEU A 47 0.00 2.74 9.16
N PRO A 48 1.33 2.73 9.00
CA PRO A 48 1.96 3.44 7.90
C PRO A 48 1.59 2.78 6.55
N PRO A 49 0.94 3.52 5.61
CA PRO A 49 0.40 2.92 4.39
C PRO A 49 1.41 2.76 3.24
N GLY A 50 2.64 3.26 3.38
CA GLY A 50 3.60 3.41 2.27
C GLY A 50 3.96 2.12 1.54
N ASP A 51 4.42 1.12 2.28
CA ASP A 51 4.80 -0.19 1.72
C ASP A 51 3.58 -0.98 1.24
N LEU A 52 2.45 -0.86 1.94
CA LEU A 52 1.18 -1.47 1.54
C LEU A 52 0.70 -0.93 0.20
N ARG A 53 0.74 0.39 0.02
CA ARG A 53 0.49 1.08 -1.26
C ARG A 53 1.42 0.56 -2.35
N MET A 54 2.72 0.38 -2.05
CA MET A 54 3.66 -0.17 -3.03
C MET A 54 3.28 -1.59 -3.44
N ALA A 55 2.95 -2.46 -2.50
CA ALA A 55 2.50 -3.82 -2.80
C ALA A 55 1.21 -3.84 -3.64
N LEU A 56 0.25 -2.95 -3.34
CA LEU A 56 -0.99 -2.81 -4.13
C LEU A 56 -0.68 -2.40 -5.58
N ALA A 57 0.17 -1.38 -5.77
CA ALA A 57 0.58 -0.95 -7.10
C ALA A 57 1.34 -2.03 -7.88
N ALA A 58 2.19 -2.81 -7.19
CA ALA A 58 2.90 -3.95 -7.79
C ALA A 58 1.97 -5.07 -8.27
N LEU A 59 0.75 -5.16 -7.74
CA LEU A 59 -0.22 -6.19 -8.09
C LEU A 59 -1.31 -5.68 -9.06
N CYS A 60 -1.31 -4.41 -9.45
CA CYS A 60 -2.19 -3.91 -10.51
C CYS A 60 -1.99 -4.67 -11.83
N GLY A 61 -3.03 -4.73 -12.66
CA GLY A 61 -2.95 -5.36 -13.99
C GLY A 61 -1.99 -4.63 -14.95
N ASP A 62 -1.55 -5.34 -15.97
CA ASP A 62 -0.77 -4.76 -17.09
C ASP A 62 -1.66 -4.14 -18.18
N ASP A 63 -2.98 -4.22 -18.04
CA ASP A 63 -3.88 -3.49 -18.92
C ASP A 63 -3.77 -1.99 -18.67
N GLU A 64 -4.24 -1.19 -19.63
CA GLU A 64 -4.15 0.28 -19.58
C GLU A 64 -4.72 0.85 -18.28
N VAL A 65 -5.83 0.27 -17.81
CA VAL A 65 -6.49 0.68 -16.56
C VAL A 65 -5.65 0.34 -15.33
N GLY A 66 -5.07 -0.87 -15.26
CA GLY A 66 -4.21 -1.27 -14.15
C GLY A 66 -2.92 -0.46 -14.08
N GLN A 67 -2.30 -0.16 -15.22
CA GLN A 67 -1.11 0.70 -15.30
C GLN A 67 -1.44 2.12 -14.81
N LEU A 68 -2.54 2.70 -15.28
CA LEU A 68 -2.99 4.02 -14.82
C LEU A 68 -3.23 4.05 -13.31
N TRP A 69 -3.86 3.02 -12.75
CA TRP A 69 -4.10 2.93 -11.31
C TRP A 69 -2.81 2.77 -10.50
N ALA A 70 -1.85 1.99 -10.99
CA ALA A 70 -0.54 1.87 -10.37
C ALA A 70 0.17 3.24 -10.32
N ASP A 71 0.13 4.00 -11.42
CA ASP A 71 0.70 5.34 -11.50
C ASP A 71 -0.02 6.32 -10.56
N VAL A 72 -1.35 6.28 -10.51
CA VAL A 72 -2.15 7.12 -9.59
C VAL A 72 -1.80 6.83 -8.14
N LEU A 73 -1.70 5.56 -7.74
CA LEU A 73 -1.32 5.21 -6.37
C LEU A 73 0.06 5.77 -6.01
N GLN A 74 1.02 5.70 -6.95
CA GLN A 74 2.39 6.15 -6.72
C GLN A 74 2.56 7.66 -6.82
N SER A 75 1.66 8.34 -7.53
CA SER A 75 1.67 9.79 -7.71
C SER A 75 1.65 10.54 -6.38
N ARG A 76 2.38 11.65 -6.35
CA ARG A 76 2.51 12.53 -5.18
C ARG A 76 2.01 13.92 -5.53
N PHE A 77 1.30 14.54 -4.61
CA PHE A 77 0.92 15.94 -4.74
C PHE A 77 2.17 16.83 -4.79
N THR A 78 2.20 17.70 -5.80
CA THR A 78 3.22 18.73 -5.95
C THR A 78 2.81 20.01 -5.21
N GLY A 79 3.69 21.02 -5.20
CA GLY A 79 3.44 22.30 -4.54
C GLY A 79 4.01 22.38 -3.12
N ALA A 80 3.54 23.38 -2.36
CA ALA A 80 4.07 23.72 -1.03
C ALA A 80 3.00 23.73 0.09
N GLY A 81 1.77 23.27 -0.21
CA GLY A 81 0.68 23.22 0.77
C GLY A 81 0.72 21.98 1.67
N PRO A 82 -0.29 21.79 2.55
CA PRO A 82 -0.34 20.66 3.49
C PRO A 82 -0.30 19.28 2.82
N LEU A 83 -0.85 19.17 1.60
CA LEU A 83 -0.82 17.93 0.83
C LEU A 83 0.53 17.66 0.15
N ALA A 84 1.46 18.61 0.13
CA ALA A 84 2.72 18.47 -0.60
C ALA A 84 3.50 17.21 -0.18
N GLY A 85 3.86 16.41 -1.18
CA GLY A 85 4.58 15.15 -0.98
C GLY A 85 3.74 13.97 -0.49
N HIS A 86 2.45 14.15 -0.16
CA HIS A 86 1.56 13.03 0.11
C HIS A 86 1.38 12.19 -1.15
N ALA A 87 1.52 10.87 -1.01
CA ALA A 87 1.13 9.95 -2.06
C ALA A 87 -0.39 9.81 -2.09
N ILE A 88 -1.00 9.88 -3.28
CA ILE A 88 -2.46 9.73 -3.42
C ILE A 88 -2.91 8.40 -2.83
N GLY A 89 -2.18 7.32 -3.11
CA GLY A 89 -2.49 6.00 -2.56
C GLY A 89 -2.46 5.94 -1.03
N ASN A 90 -1.57 6.71 -0.38
CA ASN A 90 -1.53 6.77 1.07
C ASN A 90 -2.79 7.44 1.64
N LEU A 91 -3.28 8.52 1.00
CA LEU A 91 -4.51 9.18 1.42
C LEU A 91 -5.75 8.32 1.18
N LEU A 92 -5.79 7.57 0.09
CA LEU A 92 -6.87 6.62 -0.20
C LEU A 92 -6.95 5.53 0.89
N ILE A 93 -5.83 4.91 1.23
CA ILE A 93 -5.76 3.87 2.27
C ILE A 93 -6.16 4.46 3.63
N ALA A 94 -5.60 5.62 4.00
CA ALA A 94 -5.92 6.30 5.25
C ALA A 94 -7.42 6.66 5.35
N GLY A 95 -8.01 7.17 4.27
CA GLY A 95 -9.43 7.51 4.22
C GLY A 95 -10.33 6.28 4.42
N LEU A 96 -9.94 5.13 3.88
CA LEU A 96 -10.68 3.88 4.08
C LEU A 96 -10.57 3.36 5.51
N TRP A 97 -9.39 3.42 6.13
CA TRP A 97 -9.23 3.02 7.54
C TRP A 97 -9.93 3.95 8.54
N GLN A 98 -10.22 5.19 8.16
CA GLN A 98 -11.11 6.05 8.96
C GLN A 98 -12.59 5.61 8.88
N LYS A 99 -12.97 4.82 7.88
CA LYS A 99 -14.34 4.32 7.70
C LYS A 99 -14.51 2.86 8.09
N LEU A 100 -13.45 2.07 7.95
CA LEU A 100 -13.45 0.63 8.21
C LEU A 100 -12.53 0.35 9.41
N PRO A 101 -13.04 -0.24 10.50
CA PRO A 101 -12.24 -0.49 11.70
C PRO A 101 -11.20 -1.60 11.51
N ASP A 102 -11.38 -2.48 10.52
CA ASP A 102 -10.42 -3.53 10.18
C ASP A 102 -9.47 -3.05 9.07
N PRO A 103 -8.14 -2.96 9.34
CA PRO A 103 -7.19 -2.53 8.34
C PRO A 103 -7.11 -3.48 7.14
N VAL A 104 -7.38 -4.77 7.35
CA VAL A 104 -7.39 -5.77 6.25
C VAL A 104 -8.56 -5.51 5.32
N ALA A 105 -9.75 -5.26 5.84
CA ALA A 105 -10.92 -4.90 5.03
C ALA A 105 -10.69 -3.64 4.17
N GLY A 106 -9.99 -2.64 4.72
CA GLY A 106 -9.60 -1.45 3.94
C GLY A 106 -8.68 -1.78 2.76
N LEU A 107 -7.69 -2.64 2.96
CA LEU A 107 -6.76 -3.07 1.90
C LEU A 107 -7.45 -3.95 0.86
N ASP A 108 -8.34 -4.85 1.28
CA ASP A 108 -9.13 -5.67 0.38
C ASP A 108 -10.03 -4.80 -0.51
N MET A 109 -10.67 -3.76 0.05
CA MET A 109 -11.47 -2.81 -0.72
C MET A 109 -10.64 -2.03 -1.75
N VAL A 110 -9.42 -1.60 -1.40
CA VAL A 110 -8.50 -1.00 -2.38
C VAL A 110 -8.10 -2.03 -3.44
N GLY A 111 -7.80 -3.26 -3.05
CA GLY A 111 -7.45 -4.33 -3.98
C GLY A 111 -8.55 -4.61 -5.01
N GLU A 112 -9.81 -4.64 -4.56
CA GLU A 112 -10.99 -4.80 -5.42
C GLU A 112 -11.17 -3.61 -6.38
N LEU A 113 -11.06 -2.37 -5.87
CA LEU A 113 -11.15 -1.15 -6.67
C LEU A 113 -10.14 -1.17 -7.83
N LEU A 114 -8.91 -1.60 -7.55
CA LEU A 114 -7.80 -1.63 -8.50
C LEU A 114 -7.76 -2.93 -9.34
N ARG A 115 -8.61 -3.91 -9.03
CA ARG A 115 -8.63 -5.24 -9.65
C ARG A 115 -7.26 -5.93 -9.61
N ILE A 116 -6.58 -5.87 -8.47
CA ILE A 116 -5.23 -6.43 -8.32
C ILE A 116 -5.20 -7.96 -8.51
N ARG A 117 -4.06 -8.49 -8.95
CA ARG A 117 -3.78 -9.93 -9.05
C ARG A 117 -3.13 -10.46 -7.79
N GLY A 118 -3.92 -10.61 -6.74
CA GLY A 118 -3.47 -11.16 -5.47
C GLY A 118 -4.16 -10.49 -4.29
N ARG A 119 -3.53 -10.57 -3.12
CA ARG A 119 -4.02 -9.93 -1.89
C ARG A 119 -2.86 -9.31 -1.12
N VAL A 120 -3.10 -8.16 -0.50
CA VAL A 120 -2.11 -7.46 0.33
C VAL A 120 -2.60 -7.46 1.77
N LEU A 121 -1.75 -7.92 2.69
CA LEU A 121 -2.01 -7.97 4.12
C LEU A 121 -0.92 -7.20 4.87
N PRO A 122 -1.26 -6.49 5.95
CA PRO A 122 -0.26 -5.93 6.83
C PRO A 122 0.33 -7.05 7.71
N MET A 123 1.62 -6.94 8.04
CA MET A 123 2.30 -7.89 8.92
C MET A 123 1.75 -7.87 10.34
N ALA A 124 1.15 -6.76 10.76
CA ALA A 124 0.42 -6.62 12.02
C ALA A 124 -0.82 -5.74 11.83
N ALA A 125 -1.87 -6.02 12.61
CA ALA A 125 -3.09 -5.20 12.64
C ALA A 125 -2.96 -3.97 13.56
N VAL A 126 -1.82 -3.82 14.24
CA VAL A 126 -1.52 -2.71 15.15
C VAL A 126 -0.18 -2.06 14.75
N PRO A 127 0.01 -0.76 15.02
CA PRO A 127 1.28 -0.10 14.74
C PRO A 127 2.45 -0.78 15.45
N LEU A 128 3.57 -0.94 14.74
CA LEU A 128 4.82 -1.49 15.28
C LEU A 128 5.91 -0.41 15.31
N THR A 129 6.83 -0.55 16.26
CA THR A 129 8.06 0.23 16.35
C THR A 129 9.23 -0.74 16.30
N ILE A 130 10.19 -0.50 15.41
CA ILE A 130 11.42 -1.30 15.34
C ILE A 130 12.45 -0.65 16.26
N GLU A 131 13.00 -1.42 17.18
CA GLU A 131 14.17 -1.05 17.99
C GLU A 131 15.36 -1.92 17.55
N ALA A 132 16.57 -1.34 17.57
CA ALA A 132 17.82 -1.95 17.12
C ALA A 132 18.84 -2.03 18.25
#